data_AF-A0A7W1WUX2-F1
#
_entry.id   AF-A0A7W1WUX2-F1
#
_cell.length_a   1.000
_cell.length_b   1.000
_cell.length_c   1.000
_cell.angle_alpha   90.00
_cell.angle_beta   90.00
_cell.angle_gamma   90.00
#
_symmetry.space_group_name_H-M   'P 1'
#
loop_
_entity.id
_entity.type
_entity.pdbx_description
1 polymer ?
#
loop_
_entity_poly.entity_id
_entity_poly.type
_entity_poly.pdbx_seq_one_letter_code
_entity_poly.pdbx_strand_id
1 'polypeptide(L)'
;MAKNETQHYIKKSEAVSSIIYVLAKLGYPRHKIEEVTRELRNTFKLKCNSYTFETSLVTGRTDRNHLLPTIYNPQAPGTSDKKDDETS
;
A
#
# COMPACT_ATOMS: atom_id res chain seq x y z
N MET A 1 -0.02 26.91 -27.79
CA MET A 1 0.52 25.54 -27.90
C MET A 1 0.10 24.78 -26.65
N ALA A 2 -0.80 23.81 -26.77
CA ALA A 2 -1.29 23.03 -25.64
C ALA A 2 -0.19 22.06 -25.18
N LYS A 3 0.06 22.02 -23.87
CA LYS A 3 1.02 21.10 -23.25
C LYS A 3 0.57 19.67 -23.53
N ASN A 4 1.43 18.87 -24.15
CA ASN A 4 1.24 17.42 -24.27
C ASN A 4 1.16 16.83 -22.86
N GLU A 5 -0.04 16.54 -22.38
CA GLU A 5 -0.25 15.68 -21.22
C GLU A 5 0.32 14.31 -21.59
N THR A 6 1.44 13.94 -20.98
CA THR A 6 2.01 12.61 -21.08
C THR A 6 0.99 11.62 -20.54
N GLN A 7 0.24 10.97 -21.44
CA GLN A 7 -0.62 9.86 -21.08
C GLN A 7 0.25 8.73 -20.53
N HIS A 8 0.32 8.63 -19.20
CA HIS A 8 1.00 7.54 -18.51
C HIS A 8 0.15 6.29 -18.60
N TYR A 9 0.30 5.55 -19.69
CA TYR A 9 -0.29 4.23 -19.85
C TYR A 9 0.45 3.22 -18.96
N ILE A 10 -0.30 2.48 -18.14
CA ILE A 10 0.23 1.33 -17.41
C ILE A 10 0.48 0.21 -18.43
N LYS A 11 1.70 -0.34 -18.46
CA LYS A 11 1.98 -1.47 -19.35
C LYS A 11 1.15 -2.66 -18.93
N LYS A 12 0.75 -3.48 -19.90
CA LYS A 12 -0.01 -4.72 -19.66
C LYS A 12 0.68 -5.65 -18.64
N SER A 13 2.01 -5.66 -18.62
CA SER A 13 2.82 -6.42 -17.66
C SER A 13 2.77 -5.88 -16.22
N GLU A 14 2.47 -4.60 -16.04
CA GLU A 14 2.48 -3.88 -14.76
C GLU A 14 1.07 -3.71 -14.17
N ALA A 15 0.03 -3.86 -14.99
CA ALA A 15 -1.36 -3.67 -14.59
C ALA A 15 -1.76 -4.54 -13.39
N VAL A 16 -1.39 -5.83 -13.40
CA VAL A 16 -1.76 -6.75 -12.32
C VAL A 16 -1.05 -6.38 -11.01
N SER A 17 0.26 -6.07 -11.05
CA SER A 17 1.01 -5.65 -9.88
C SER A 17 0.47 -4.35 -9.27
N SER A 18 0.11 -3.38 -10.11
CA SER A 18 -0.45 -2.11 -9.64
C SER A 18 -1.79 -2.31 -8.93
N ILE A 19 -2.67 -3.16 -9.46
CA ILE A 19 -3.97 -3.44 -8.84
C ILE A 19 -3.79 -4.17 -7.50
N ILE A 20 -2.94 -5.19 -7.45
CA ILE A 20 -2.63 -5.92 -6.21
C ILE A 20 -2.09 -4.94 -5.14
N TYR A 21 -1.13 -4.10 -5.52
CA TYR A 21 -0.55 -3.08 -4.65
C TYR A 21 -1.63 -2.13 -4.10
N VAL A 22 -2.49 -1.59 -4.96
CA VAL A 22 -3.53 -0.64 -4.53
C VAL A 22 -4.54 -1.31 -3.59
N LEU A 23 -5.03 -2.50 -3.90
CA LEU A 23 -5.99 -3.21 -3.04
C LEU A 23 -5.36 -3.59 -1.69
N ALA A 24 -4.10 -4.01 -1.70
CA ALA A 24 -3.33 -4.29 -0.48
C ALA A 24 -3.17 -3.03 0.38
N LYS A 25 -2.86 -1.90 -0.24
CA LYS A 25 -2.72 -0.59 0.41
C LYS A 25 -4.03 -0.10 1.02
N LEU A 26 -5.15 -0.30 0.30
CA LEU A 26 -6.50 -0.01 0.78
C LEU A 26 -6.97 -0.98 1.88
N GLY A 27 -6.24 -2.08 2.13
CA GLY A 27 -6.50 -2.99 3.25
C GLY A 27 -7.49 -4.11 2.93
N TYR A 28 -7.68 -4.42 1.65
CA TYR A 28 -8.52 -5.55 1.26
C TYR A 28 -7.92 -6.87 1.78
N PRO A 29 -8.76 -7.82 2.21
CA PRO A 29 -8.28 -9.12 2.66
C PRO A 29 -7.70 -9.90 1.47
N ARG A 30 -6.71 -10.76 1.75
CA ARG A 30 -5.96 -11.49 0.72
C ARG A 30 -6.87 -12.24 -0.26
N HIS A 31 -7.88 -12.95 0.22
CA HIS A 31 -8.78 -13.74 -0.62
C HIS A 31 -9.54 -12.88 -1.65
N LYS A 32 -9.89 -11.63 -1.30
CA LYS A 32 -10.53 -10.68 -2.25
C LYS A 32 -9.54 -10.18 -3.30
N ILE A 33 -8.29 -9.96 -2.91
CA ILE A 33 -7.23 -9.57 -3.84
C ILE A 33 -6.96 -10.70 -4.84
N GLU A 34 -6.91 -11.95 -4.37
CA GLU A 34 -6.74 -13.13 -5.23
C GLU A 34 -7.92 -13.32 -6.20
N GLU A 35 -9.14 -13.14 -5.71
CA GLU A 35 -10.37 -13.19 -6.53
C GLU A 35 -10.31 -12.18 -7.69
N VAL A 36 -10.09 -10.90 -7.40
CA VAL A 36 -9.98 -9.82 -8.40
C VAL A 36 -8.81 -10.06 -9.35
N THR A 37 -7.66 -10.48 -8.82
CA THR A 37 -6.47 -10.77 -9.64
C THR A 37 -6.73 -11.89 -10.63
N ARG A 38 -7.41 -12.95 -10.21
CA ARG A 38 -7.78 -14.09 -11.07
C ARG A 38 -8.72 -13.65 -12.19
N GLU A 39 -9.75 -12.86 -11.87
CA GLU A 39 -10.68 -12.32 -12.88
C GLU A 39 -9.96 -11.45 -13.90
N LEU A 40 -9.13 -10.50 -13.45
CA LEU A 40 -8.34 -9.63 -14.32
C LEU A 40 -7.43 -10.42 -15.26
N ARG A 41 -6.73 -11.44 -14.72
CA ARG A 41 -5.86 -12.30 -15.52
C ARG A 41 -6.62 -13.03 -16.61
N ASN A 42 -7.80 -13.55 -16.30
CA ASN A 42 -8.62 -14.30 -17.24
C ASN A 42 -9.22 -13.38 -18.31
N THR A 43 -9.82 -12.27 -17.89
CA THR A 43 -10.50 -11.31 -18.78
C THR A 43 -9.54 -10.66 -19.76
N PHE A 44 -8.35 -10.26 -19.30
CA PHE A 44 -7.39 -9.51 -20.13
C PHE A 44 -6.20 -10.35 -20.62
N LYS A 45 -6.21 -11.66 -20.35
CA LYS A 45 -5.11 -12.60 -20.64
C LYS A 45 -3.76 -12.07 -20.12
N LEU A 46 -3.73 -11.70 -18.84
CA LEU A 46 -2.55 -11.13 -18.18
C LEU A 46 -1.72 -12.22 -17.50
N LYS A 47 -0.40 -12.03 -17.52
CA LYS A 47 0.54 -12.87 -16.77
C LYS A 47 0.70 -12.28 -15.36
N CYS A 48 0.67 -13.16 -14.37
CA CYS A 48 1.03 -12.85 -12.99
C CYS A 48 1.57 -14.14 -12.39
N ASN A 49 2.83 -14.11 -11.94
CA ASN A 49 3.43 -15.22 -11.23
C ASN A 49 3.32 -14.98 -9.72
N SER A 50 3.54 -16.02 -8.93
CA SER A 50 3.43 -15.94 -7.47
C SER A 50 4.38 -14.90 -6.87
N TYR A 51 5.59 -14.76 -7.43
CA TYR A 51 6.56 -13.75 -6.98
C TYR A 51 6.01 -12.32 -7.11
N THR A 52 5.53 -11.92 -8.29
CA THR A 52 4.92 -10.62 -8.54
C THR A 52 3.73 -10.38 -7.62
N PHE A 53 2.89 -11.41 -7.41
CA PHE A 53 1.75 -11.30 -6.51
C PHE A 53 2.19 -10.99 -5.07
N GLU A 54 3.09 -11.80 -4.51
CA GLU A 54 3.55 -11.62 -3.14
C GLU A 54 4.29 -10.29 -2.95
N THR A 55 5.18 -9.92 -3.86
CA THR A 55 5.91 -8.65 -3.76
C THR A 55 4.95 -7.46 -3.77
N SER A 56 3.99 -7.41 -4.71
CA SER A 56 3.02 -6.31 -4.75
C SER A 56 2.10 -6.27 -3.53
N LEU A 57 1.70 -7.43 -3.01
CA LEU A 57 0.88 -7.54 -1.80
C LEU A 57 1.62 -7.02 -0.57
N VAL A 58 2.86 -7.45 -0.37
CA VAL A 58 3.70 -7.02 0.76
C VAL A 58 3.98 -5.54 0.67
N THR A 59 4.42 -5.03 -0.48
CA THR A 59 4.71 -3.60 -0.65
C THR A 59 3.48 -2.74 -0.37
N GLY A 60 2.30 -3.11 -0.87
CA GLY A 60 1.07 -2.37 -0.60
C GLY A 60 0.68 -2.35 0.89
N ARG A 61 0.85 -3.48 1.59
CA ARG A 61 0.60 -3.58 3.05
C ARG A 61 1.61 -2.78 3.86
N THR A 62 2.89 -2.84 3.48
CA THR A 62 3.93 -2.04 4.12
C THR A 62 3.62 -0.56 3.97
N ASP A 63 3.30 -0.09 2.76
CA ASP A 63 2.96 1.32 2.50
C ASP A 63 1.70 1.77 3.24
N ARG A 64 0.71 0.89 3.42
CA ARG A 64 -0.46 1.18 4.25
C ARG A 64 -0.06 1.60 5.66
N ASN A 65 0.84 0.86 6.29
CA ASN A 65 1.31 1.13 7.66
C ASN A 65 2.05 2.48 7.77
N HIS A 66 2.61 2.98 6.67
CA HIS A 66 3.26 4.29 6.61
C HIS A 66 2.28 5.45 6.44
N LEU A 67 1.14 5.24 5.75
CA LEU A 67 0.16 6.31 5.47
C LEU A 67 -0.99 6.38 6.48
N LEU A 68 -1.39 5.23 6.99
CA LEU A 68 -2.27 5.11 8.14
C LEU A 68 -1.35 4.54 9.21
N PRO A 69 -0.62 5.37 9.99
CA PRO A 69 0.04 4.86 11.17
C PRO A 69 -1.05 4.10 11.92
N THR A 70 -0.91 2.78 11.97
CA THR A 70 -1.70 1.98 12.89
C THR A 70 -1.47 2.65 14.21
N ILE A 71 -2.49 3.29 14.75
CA ILE A 71 -2.46 3.83 16.10
C ILE A 71 -2.38 2.60 17.00
N TYR A 72 -1.18 2.01 17.08
CA TYR A 72 -0.82 1.24 18.24
C TYR A 72 -0.37 2.32 19.22
N ASN A 73 -1.34 2.78 20.01
CA ASN A 73 -1.08 3.58 21.20
C ASN A 73 -1.11 2.64 22.42
N PRO A 74 -0.01 1.96 22.77
CA PRO A 74 0.14 1.34 24.07
C PRO A 74 0.69 2.33 25.11
N GLN A 75 1.04 3.57 24.71
CA GLN A 75 1.69 4.56 25.56
C GLN A 75 1.29 5.98 25.18
N ALA A 76 0.18 6.47 25.73
CA ALA A 76 0.04 7.88 26.03
C ALA A 76 -0.09 8.09 27.55
N PRO A 77 0.98 7.89 28.33
CA PRO A 77 1.11 8.53 29.63
C PRO A 77 2.08 9.71 29.52
N GLY A 78 1.57 10.88 29.93
CA GLY A 78 2.37 11.94 30.54
C GLY A 78 3.32 12.68 29.60
N THR A 79 2.94 13.91 29.28
CA THR A 79 3.88 15.02 29.35
C THR A 79 4.76 14.86 30.59
N SER A 80 6.00 14.41 30.40
CA SER A 80 7.01 14.53 31.45
C SER A 80 7.32 16.02 31.56
N ASP A 81 6.74 16.63 32.59
CA ASP A 81 7.05 17.97 33.05
C ASP A 81 8.56 18.16 33.08
N LYS A 82 8.98 19.29 32.51
CA LYS A 82 10.30 19.86 32.76
C LYS A 82 10.46 19.99 34.27
N LYS A 83 11.38 19.23 34.86
CA LYS A 83 11.96 19.62 36.14
C LYS A 83 12.97 20.72 35.83
N ASP A 84 12.52 21.95 35.97
CA ASP A 84 13.41 23.07 36.26
C ASP A 84 14.04 22.79 37.63
N ASP A 85 15.35 22.55 37.65
CA ASP A 85 16.14 22.42 38.86
C ASP A 85 16.84 23.77 39.08
N GLU A 86 16.19 24.67 39.81
CA GLU A 86 16.78 25.89 40.37
C GLU A 86 16.73 25.82 41.90
N THR A 87 17.93 25.66 42.48
CA THR A 87 18.46 26.35 43.67
C THR A 87 17.77 26.20 45.04
N SER A 88 18.51 25.62 45.99
CA SER A 88 18.80 26.23 47.31
C SER A 88 20.06 25.62 47.91
#